data_AF-A0A2N8UB83-F1
#
_entry.id   AF-A0A2N8UB83-F1
#
_cell.length_a   1.000
_cell.length_b   1.000
_cell.length_c   1.000
_cell.angle_alpha   90.00
_cell.angle_beta   90.00
_cell.angle_gamma   90.00
#
_symmetry.space_group_name_H-M   'P 1'
#
loop_
_entity.id
_entity.type
_entity.pdbx_description
1 polymer ?
#
loop_
_entity_poly.entity_id
_entity_poly.type
_entity_poly.pdbx_seq_one_letter_code
_entity_poly.pdbx_strand_id
1 'polypeptide(L)'
;MVGSCLHIRNDLTDCILKTDCYLKDGRTAQECITAHMAELPLECQQLYKSFVECRRGMLDMRKRFRGNAPPAAGAGNAPGGTSQVDPST
;
A
#
# COMPACT_ATOMS: atom_id res chain seq x y z
N MET A 1 1.33 17.82 8.45
CA MET A 1 0.95 16.59 9.17
C MET A 1 0.93 15.45 8.15
N VAL A 2 2.01 14.67 8.08
CA VAL A 2 2.14 13.57 7.12
C VAL A 2 1.17 12.46 7.53
N GLY A 3 0.14 12.21 6.73
CA GLY A 3 -0.69 11.02 6.91
C GLY A 3 0.16 9.79 6.60
N SER A 4 0.19 8.81 7.50
CA SER A 4 1.08 7.63 7.40
C SER A 4 0.98 6.85 6.09
N CYS A 5 -0.12 7.01 5.33
CA CYS A 5 -0.33 6.36 4.02
C CYS A 5 -0.22 7.30 2.81
N LEU A 6 0.16 8.57 3.01
CA LEU A 6 0.16 9.57 1.95
C LEU A 6 1.26 9.27 0.90
N HIS A 7 2.43 8.84 1.35
CA HIS A 7 3.49 8.37 0.45
C HIS A 7 3.05 7.19 -0.40
N ILE A 8 2.48 6.14 0.23
CA ILE A 8 1.98 4.95 -0.49
C ILE A 8 0.89 5.33 -1.50
N ARG A 9 0.04 6.31 -1.18
CA ARG A 9 -0.97 6.82 -2.12
C ARG A 9 -0.33 7.49 -3.33
N ASN A 10 0.69 8.32 -3.11
CA ASN A 10 1.39 9.00 -4.20
C ASN A 10 2.07 7.97 -5.11
N ASP A 11 2.79 7.01 -4.54
CA ASP A 11 3.45 5.95 -5.30
C ASP A 11 2.45 5.11 -6.10
N LEU A 12 1.30 4.77 -5.51
CA LEU A 12 0.22 4.06 -6.21
C LEU A 12 -0.33 4.89 -7.37
N THR A 13 -0.50 6.20 -7.17
CA THR A 13 -0.99 7.11 -8.22
C THR A 13 0.01 7.19 -9.37
N ASP A 14 1.29 7.39 -9.05
CA ASP A 14 2.39 7.43 -10.02
C ASP A 14 2.52 6.10 -10.78
N CYS A 15 2.27 4.97 -10.11
CA CYS A 15 2.24 3.66 -10.75
C CYS A 15 1.12 3.60 -11.80
N ILE A 16 -0.11 3.97 -11.42
CA ILE A 16 -1.27 3.88 -12.32
C ILE A 16 -1.15 4.85 -13.50
N LEU A 17 -0.62 6.05 -13.30
CA LEU A 17 -0.42 7.03 -14.38
C LEU A 17 0.51 6.51 -15.49
N LYS A 18 1.40 5.56 -15.17
CA LYS A 18 2.31 4.91 -16.13
C LYS A 18 1.71 3.67 -16.79
N THR A 19 0.56 3.19 -16.31
CA THR A 19 -0.06 1.96 -16.82
C THR A 19 -0.98 2.22 -18.00
N ASP A 20 -1.18 1.14 -18.77
CA ASP A 20 -2.08 1.11 -19.91
C ASP A 20 -3.53 1.47 -19.55
N CYS A 21 -4.02 1.13 -18.36
CA CYS A 21 -5.40 1.46 -17.98
C CYS A 21 -5.66 2.99 -17.95
N TYR A 22 -4.67 3.79 -17.57
CA TYR A 22 -4.81 5.24 -17.58
C TYR A 22 -4.48 5.83 -18.96
N LEU A 23 -3.41 5.34 -19.60
CA LEU A 23 -2.91 5.91 -20.85
C LEU A 23 -3.69 5.47 -22.10
N LYS A 24 -4.11 4.20 -22.16
CA LYS A 24 -4.84 3.64 -23.31
C LYS A 24 -6.34 3.81 -23.18
N ASP A 25 -6.90 3.50 -22.00
CA ASP A 25 -8.36 3.54 -21.82
C ASP A 25 -8.88 4.90 -21.35
N GLY A 26 -8.01 5.82 -20.91
CA GLY A 26 -8.41 7.15 -20.42
C GLY A 26 -9.30 7.10 -19.18
N ARG A 27 -9.26 5.99 -18.43
CA ARG A 27 -10.05 5.79 -17.21
C ARG A 27 -9.46 6.55 -16.04
N THR A 28 -10.29 6.84 -15.04
CA THR A 28 -9.76 7.42 -13.79
C THR A 28 -8.94 6.39 -13.03
N ALA A 29 -7.95 6.86 -12.26
CA ALA A 29 -7.12 5.97 -11.46
C ALA A 29 -7.95 5.08 -10.51
N GLN A 30 -9.07 5.60 -10.01
CA GLN A 30 -9.99 4.82 -9.18
C GLN A 30 -10.66 3.68 -9.96
N GLU A 31 -11.15 3.95 -11.18
CA GLU A 31 -11.74 2.93 -12.06
C GLU A 31 -10.73 1.81 -12.37
N CYS A 32 -9.48 2.16 -12.63
CA CYS A 32 -8.40 1.20 -12.88
C CYS A 32 -8.18 0.25 -11.69
N ILE A 33 -8.27 0.77 -10.47
CA ILE A 33 -8.15 0.01 -9.23
C ILE A 33 -9.42 -0.81 -8.92
N THR A 34 -10.61 -0.33 -9.27
CA THR A 34 -11.84 -1.05 -8.88
C THR A 34 -12.27 -2.09 -9.89
N ALA A 35 -12.11 -1.80 -11.18
CA ALA A 35 -12.61 -2.65 -12.26
C ALA A 35 -11.49 -3.42 -12.99
N HIS A 36 -10.27 -2.88 -13.02
CA HIS A 36 -9.19 -3.37 -13.91
C HIS A 36 -7.92 -3.82 -13.19
N MET A 37 -8.02 -4.22 -11.91
CA MET A 37 -6.85 -4.65 -11.12
C MET A 37 -6.02 -5.76 -11.74
N ALA A 38 -6.65 -6.69 -12.45
CA ALA A 38 -5.98 -7.81 -13.09
C ALA A 38 -5.10 -7.37 -14.27
N GLU A 39 -5.42 -6.23 -14.90
CA GLU A 39 -4.70 -5.67 -16.04
C GLU A 39 -3.53 -4.78 -15.59
N LEU A 40 -3.52 -4.37 -14.33
CA LEU A 40 -2.43 -3.60 -13.74
C LEU A 40 -1.21 -4.50 -13.46
N PRO A 41 0.01 -3.97 -13.60
CA PRO A 41 1.23 -4.70 -13.29
C PRO A 41 1.29 -5.06 -11.80
N LEU A 42 2.02 -6.13 -11.50
CA LEU A 42 2.12 -6.69 -10.14
C LEU A 42 2.59 -5.65 -9.11
N GLU A 43 3.45 -4.72 -9.52
CA GLU A 43 3.94 -3.62 -8.68
C GLU A 43 2.79 -2.72 -8.18
N CYS A 44 1.91 -2.26 -9.06
CA CYS A 44 0.76 -1.43 -8.68
C CYS A 44 -0.22 -2.21 -7.78
N GLN A 45 -0.39 -3.51 -8.03
CA GLN A 45 -1.23 -4.36 -7.19
C GLN A 45 -0.65 -4.50 -5.77
N GLN A 46 0.67 -4.62 -5.64
CA GLN A 46 1.35 -4.65 -4.33
C GLN A 46 1.22 -3.31 -3.60
N LEU A 47 1.43 -2.19 -4.29
CA LEU A 47 1.24 -0.84 -3.73
C LEU A 47 -0.19 -0.65 -3.22
N TYR A 48 -1.20 -1.13 -3.97
CA TYR A 48 -2.58 -1.06 -3.54
C TYR A 48 -2.84 -1.88 -2.27
N LYS A 49 -2.32 -3.12 -2.20
CA LYS A 49 -2.42 -3.95 -0.99
C LYS A 49 -1.81 -3.23 0.22
N SER A 50 -0.60 -2.71 0.07
CA SER A 50 0.09 -1.92 1.10
C SER A 50 -0.71 -0.69 1.53
N PHE A 51 -1.35 0.01 0.58
CA PHE A 51 -2.21 1.17 0.87
C PHE A 51 -3.45 0.77 1.68
N VAL A 52 -4.13 -0.32 1.30
CA VAL A 52 -5.30 -0.84 2.02
C VAL A 52 -4.91 -1.30 3.43
N GLU A 53 -3.78 -1.98 3.58
CA GLU A 53 -3.26 -2.41 4.88
C GLU A 53 -2.89 -1.21 5.77
N CYS A 54 -2.21 -0.21 5.21
CA CYS A 54 -1.88 1.03 5.91
C CYS A 54 -3.14 1.75 6.38
N ARG A 55 -4.12 1.93 5.50
CA ARG A 55 -5.39 2.60 5.83
C ARG A 55 -6.18 1.84 6.88
N ARG A 56 -6.21 0.51 6.79
CA ARG A 56 -6.81 -0.38 7.79
C ARG A 56 -6.08 -0.29 9.14
N GLY A 57 -4.75 -0.21 9.15
CA GLY A 57 -3.96 -0.01 10.37
C GLY A 57 -4.14 1.36 11.02
N MET A 58 -4.44 2.41 10.25
CA MET A 58 -4.76 3.73 10.79
C MET A 58 -6.12 3.78 11.49
N LEU A 59 -7.12 3.09 10.93
CA LEU A 59 -8.49 2.99 11.44
C LEU A 59 -8.59 2.04 12.64
N ASP A 60 -7.83 0.94 12.61
CA ASP A 60 -7.81 -0.07 13.66
C ASP A 60 -6.78 0.30 14.74
N MET A 61 -7.22 1.00 15.79
CA MET A 61 -6.41 1.37 16.95
C MET A 61 -5.74 0.18 17.64
N ARG A 62 -6.25 -1.04 17.44
CA ARG A 62 -5.77 -2.27 18.08
C ARG A 62 -4.53 -2.84 17.38
N LYS A 63 -4.25 -2.42 16.14
CA LYS A 63 -2.97 -2.69 15.42
C LYS A 63 -1.85 -1.69 15.74
N ARG A 64 -2.16 -0.55 16.38
CA ARG A 64 -1.18 0.51 16.65
C ARG A 64 -0.09 0.14 17.64
N PHE A 65 -0.37 -0.76 18.59
CA PHE A 65 0.62 -1.24 19.54
C PHE A 65 1.68 -2.13 18.91
N ARG A 66 1.42 -2.53 17.66
CA ARG A 66 1.94 -3.75 17.12
C ARG A 66 2.28 -3.56 15.63
N GLY A 67 3.01 -2.46 15.37
CA GLY A 67 4.01 -2.18 14.32
C GLY A 67 3.89 -2.92 13.00
N ASN A 68 3.80 -2.14 11.93
CA ASN A 68 3.63 -2.59 10.56
C ASN A 68 4.83 -3.41 10.07
N ALA A 69 4.75 -4.74 10.14
CA ALA A 69 5.76 -5.63 9.58
C ALA A 69 5.55 -5.78 8.05
N PRO A 70 6.62 -5.83 7.24
CA PRO A 70 6.52 -6.01 5.79
C PRO A 70 5.93 -7.38 5.42
N PRO A 71 5.26 -7.50 4.26
CA PRO A 71 4.49 -8.69 3.85
C PRO A 71 5.37 -9.84 3.31
N ALA A 72 6.43 -10.20 4.03
CA ALA A 72 7.29 -11.33 3.70
C ALA A 72 7.82 -12.03 4.96
N ALA A 73 6.91 -12.39 5.87
CA ALA A 73 7.20 -13.41 6.87
C ALA A 73 5.92 -14.21 7.10
N GLY A 74 5.87 -15.39 6.48
CA GLY A 74 4.87 -16.38 6.81
C GLY A 74 4.94 -16.76 8.28
N ALA A 75 3.84 -17.37 8.73
CA ALA A 75 3.57 -17.90 10.06
C ALA A 75 2.88 -16.93 11.03
N GLY A 76 1.56 -17.11 11.12
CA GLY A 76 0.88 -17.35 12.39
C GLY A 76 1.05 -16.31 13.49
N ASN A 77 -0.05 -15.60 13.76
CA ASN A 77 -0.28 -14.79 14.94
C ASN A 77 0.45 -13.44 14.94
N ALA A 78 -0.31 -12.41 14.53
CA ALA A 78 -0.10 -11.07 15.02
C ALA A 78 -0.02 -11.10 16.56
N PRO A 79 0.68 -10.17 17.22
CA PRO A 79 0.74 -8.78 16.77
C PRO A 79 2.11 -8.10 16.98
N GLY A 80 2.44 -7.11 16.13
CA GLY A 80 3.80 -6.56 15.94
C GLY A 80 4.46 -5.59 16.94
N GLY A 81 4.93 -4.44 16.44
CA GLY A 81 5.27 -3.29 17.29
C GLY A 81 6.75 -3.11 17.53
N THR A 82 7.51 -2.80 16.49
CA THR A 82 8.85 -2.23 16.64
C THR A 82 9.00 -1.24 15.48
N SER A 83 8.93 0.06 15.75
CA SER A 83 10.08 0.92 16.08
C SER A 83 11.26 0.64 15.16
N GLN A 84 11.51 1.62 14.30
CA GLN A 84 12.79 1.80 13.63
C GLN A 84 13.92 1.76 14.65
N VAL A 85 14.94 0.96 14.35
CA VAL A 85 16.34 1.27 14.63
C VAL A 85 17.15 0.73 13.46
N ASP A 86 17.52 1.59 12.52
CA ASP A 86 18.66 1.34 11.63
C ASP A 86 19.87 2.05 12.26
N PRO A 87 20.88 1.32 12.77
CA PRO A 87 22.18 1.89 13.08
C PRO A 87 23.19 1.44 12.02
N SER A 88 23.49 2.28 11.03
CA SER A 88 24.69 2.28 10.13
C SER A 88 24.40 3.29 9.01
N THR A 89 25.04 4.46 8.87
CA THR A 89 26.43 4.90 9.07
C THR A 89 26.45 6.38 9.48
#